data_AF-A0A374VDR6-F1
#
_entry.id   AF-A0A374VDR6-F1
#
_cell.length_a   1.000
_cell.length_b   1.000
_cell.length_c   1.000
_cell.angle_alpha   90.00
_cell.angle_beta   90.00
_cell.angle_gamma   90.00
#
_symmetry.space_group_name_H-M   'P 1'
#
loop_
_entity.id
_entity.type
_entity.pdbx_description
1 polymer ?
#
loop_
_entity_poly.entity_id
_entity_poly.type
_entity_poly.pdbx_seq_one_letter_code
_entity_poly.pdbx_strand_id
1 'polypeptide(L)'
;MIINPILNERNLLSEMGLAEDECYIDYIIKMQELDHPWRQTEAMKYVVKQRGVEVCNILPAIDEAKAQFDKYNIPYSPIPLRPLIERHFKYIFKYMRHFHRRCLAYPLVGGYADILVLTSDMMDKFTLYCGAFAATSLFVEFAIPTALVLSTDKLKFTTDLKMKSGVMWPPQDKIFAEKYNYSLSKLVENYPQDTLYFHPVKLSKWK
;
A
#
# COMPACT_ATOMS: atom_id res chain seq x y z
N MET A 1 12.05 -2.64 12.15
CA MET A 1 12.31 -1.79 10.97
C MET A 1 13.51 -0.93 11.32
N ILE A 2 14.40 -0.65 10.37
CA ILE A 2 15.51 0.28 10.63
C ILE A 2 15.37 1.43 9.66
N ILE A 3 14.96 2.58 10.19
CA ILE A 3 14.91 3.85 9.47
C ILE A 3 16.36 4.36 9.32
N ASN A 4 16.62 5.09 8.24
CA ASN A 4 17.93 5.70 8.02
C ASN A 4 18.35 6.56 9.23
N PRO A 5 19.52 6.29 9.85
CA PRO A 5 19.96 7.00 11.06
C PRO A 5 20.12 8.51 10.92
N ILE A 6 20.22 9.03 9.69
CA ILE A 6 20.29 10.49 9.44
C ILE A 6 18.94 11.18 9.73
N LEU A 7 17.84 10.42 9.73
CA LEU A 7 16.49 10.93 9.87
C LEU A 7 16.10 11.09 11.34
N ASN A 8 15.43 12.19 11.62
CA ASN A 8 14.83 12.51 12.90
C ASN A 8 13.57 13.37 12.71
N GLU A 9 12.89 13.69 13.80
CA GLU A 9 11.65 14.47 13.81
C GLU A 9 11.74 15.84 13.11
N ARG A 10 12.95 16.42 12.99
CA ARG A 10 13.16 17.78 12.47
C ARG A 10 13.53 17.83 11.00
N ASN A 11 14.07 16.73 10.44
CA ASN A 11 14.57 16.71 9.06
C ASN A 11 13.88 15.66 8.16
N LEU A 12 12.98 14.83 8.72
CA LEU A 12 12.31 13.75 7.98
C LEU A 12 11.74 14.23 6.64
N LEU A 13 10.94 15.30 6.66
CA LEU A 13 10.27 15.83 5.47
C LEU A 13 11.29 16.36 4.44
N SER A 14 12.26 17.17 4.89
CA SER A 14 13.26 17.79 4.00
C SER A 14 14.18 16.76 3.33
N GLU A 15 14.58 15.72 4.07
CA GLU A 15 15.44 14.63 3.58
C GLU A 15 14.66 13.70 2.64
N MET A 16 13.39 13.41 2.94
CA MET A 16 12.50 12.70 2.03
C MET A 16 12.19 13.51 0.76
N GLY A 17 12.25 14.84 0.85
CA GLY A 17 11.80 15.74 -0.22
C GLY A 17 10.28 15.92 -0.26
N LEU A 18 9.62 15.79 0.89
CA LEU A 18 8.18 15.91 1.08
C LEU A 18 7.84 17.31 1.61
N ALA A 19 6.78 17.94 1.11
CA ALA A 19 6.27 19.18 1.70
C ALA A 19 5.44 18.91 2.97
N GLU A 20 5.24 19.92 3.82
CA GLU A 20 4.51 19.78 5.10
C GLU A 20 3.02 19.43 4.94
N ASP A 21 2.46 19.70 3.77
CA ASP A 21 1.07 19.45 3.41
C ASP A 21 0.88 18.22 2.51
N GLU A 22 1.92 17.39 2.37
CA GLU A 22 1.90 16.18 1.57
C GLU A 22 1.93 14.93 2.44
N CYS A 23 1.08 13.96 2.12
CA CYS A 23 1.12 12.62 2.69
C CYS A 23 1.98 11.69 1.85
N TYR A 24 2.41 10.57 2.43
CA TYR A 24 3.25 9.58 1.77
C TYR A 24 2.79 8.15 2.07
N ILE A 25 2.90 7.31 1.05
CA ILE A 25 2.88 5.83 1.14
C ILE A 25 3.87 5.27 0.12
N ASP A 26 4.45 4.10 0.39
CA ASP A 26 5.50 3.50 -0.44
C ASP A 26 5.11 3.40 -1.93
N TYR A 27 4.00 2.72 -2.21
CA TYR A 27 3.38 2.64 -3.54
C TYR A 27 1.95 2.10 -3.44
N ILE A 28 1.18 2.36 -4.50
CA ILE A 28 -0.16 1.80 -4.68
C ILE A 28 -0.17 0.71 -5.75
N ILE A 29 -1.10 -0.22 -5.62
CA ILE A 29 -1.31 -1.34 -6.53
C ILE A 29 -2.66 -1.13 -7.22
N LYS A 30 -2.61 -0.81 -8.51
CA LYS A 30 -3.78 -0.68 -9.38
C LYS A 30 -4.14 -2.04 -9.95
N MET A 31 -5.15 -2.69 -9.38
CA MET A 31 -5.51 -4.08 -9.73
C MET A 31 -5.83 -4.29 -11.21
N GLN A 32 -6.31 -3.24 -11.87
CA GLN A 32 -6.69 -3.23 -13.28
C GLN A 32 -5.48 -3.22 -14.22
N GLU A 33 -4.31 -2.81 -13.73
CA GLU A 33 -3.08 -2.66 -14.52
C GLU A 33 -2.09 -3.79 -14.25
N LEU A 34 -2.33 -4.62 -13.24
CA LEU A 34 -1.47 -5.75 -12.92
C LEU A 34 -1.42 -6.77 -14.05
N ASP A 35 -0.24 -7.31 -14.33
CA ASP A 35 0.02 -8.39 -15.28
C ASP A 35 0.13 -9.78 -14.62
N HIS A 36 0.03 -9.84 -13.29
CA HIS A 36 0.11 -11.07 -12.51
C HIS A 36 -1.04 -11.22 -11.49
N PRO A 37 -1.32 -12.45 -11.03
CA PRO A 37 -2.26 -12.68 -9.95
C PRO A 37 -1.72 -12.12 -8.64
N TRP A 38 -2.57 -11.37 -7.97
CA TRP A 38 -2.43 -10.91 -6.60
C TRP A 38 -3.78 -11.16 -5.89
N ARG A 39 -4.15 -10.31 -4.93
CA ARG A 39 -5.35 -10.43 -4.11
C ARG A 39 -6.63 -9.97 -4.81
N GLN A 40 -6.71 -10.00 -6.14
CA GLN A 40 -7.91 -9.52 -6.87
C GLN A 40 -9.18 -10.27 -6.44
N THR A 41 -9.10 -11.60 -6.17
CA THR A 41 -10.26 -12.34 -5.64
C THR A 41 -10.75 -11.88 -4.28
N GLU A 42 -9.89 -11.29 -3.45
CA GLU A 42 -10.29 -10.75 -2.13
C GLU A 42 -11.03 -9.43 -2.34
N ALA A 43 -10.51 -8.54 -3.19
CA ALA A 43 -11.20 -7.31 -3.60
C ALA A 43 -12.57 -7.59 -4.24
N MET A 44 -12.67 -8.55 -5.17
CA MET A 44 -13.94 -8.91 -5.82
C MET A 44 -15.00 -9.46 -4.85
N LYS A 45 -14.58 -10.02 -3.71
CA LYS A 45 -15.52 -10.54 -2.69
C LYS A 45 -15.97 -9.46 -1.72
N TYR A 46 -15.17 -8.41 -1.56
CA TYR A 46 -15.42 -7.38 -0.58
C TYR A 46 -16.71 -6.63 -0.90
N VAL A 47 -17.50 -6.40 0.16
CA VAL A 47 -18.71 -5.59 0.14
C VAL A 47 -18.71 -4.74 1.39
N VAL A 48 -19.03 -3.45 1.23
CA VAL A 48 -19.08 -2.49 2.35
C VAL A 48 -20.23 -2.82 3.28
N LYS A 49 -21.41 -3.12 2.73
CA LYS A 49 -22.61 -3.44 3.52
C LYS A 49 -22.51 -4.86 4.07
N GLN A 50 -22.19 -4.98 5.36
CA GLN A 50 -22.12 -6.26 6.08
C GLN A 50 -23.13 -6.30 7.22
N ARG A 51 -23.67 -7.48 7.49
CA ARG A 51 -24.69 -7.65 8.54
C ARG A 51 -24.08 -7.34 9.90
N GLY A 52 -24.73 -6.44 10.65
CA GLY A 52 -24.28 -6.05 12.00
C GLY A 52 -23.17 -5.00 12.03
N VAL A 53 -22.86 -4.37 10.89
CA VAL A 53 -21.82 -3.35 10.78
C VAL A 53 -22.37 -2.12 10.06
N GLU A 54 -22.46 -0.99 10.76
CA GLU A 54 -23.02 0.27 10.26
C GLU A 54 -21.92 1.21 9.72
N VAL A 55 -21.20 0.79 8.68
CA VAL A 55 -20.11 1.60 8.07
C VAL A 55 -20.54 2.36 6.82
N CYS A 56 -21.73 2.09 6.29
CA CYS A 56 -22.20 2.72 5.04
C CYS A 56 -22.32 4.24 5.14
N ASN A 57 -22.53 4.78 6.36
CA ASN A 57 -22.62 6.22 6.61
C ASN A 57 -21.27 6.83 7.01
N ILE A 58 -20.23 6.01 7.17
CA ILE A 58 -18.89 6.44 7.58
C ILE A 58 -18.00 6.63 6.34
N LEU A 59 -18.03 5.67 5.42
CA LEU A 59 -17.30 5.77 4.17
C LEU A 59 -17.99 6.75 3.21
N PRO A 60 -17.24 7.45 2.35
CA PRO A 60 -17.82 8.34 1.36
C PRO A 60 -18.70 7.56 0.38
N ALA A 61 -19.63 8.26 -0.26
CA ALA A 61 -20.44 7.65 -1.30
C ALA A 61 -19.58 7.14 -2.46
N ILE A 62 -20.07 6.15 -3.22
CA ILE A 62 -19.29 5.55 -4.30
C ILE A 62 -18.79 6.60 -5.32
N ASP A 63 -19.60 7.60 -5.64
CA ASP A 63 -19.22 8.61 -6.63
C ASP A 63 -18.20 9.62 -6.08
N GLU A 64 -18.25 9.94 -4.78
CA GLU A 64 -17.21 10.72 -4.09
C GLU A 64 -15.88 9.95 -4.02
N ALA A 65 -15.96 8.65 -3.73
CA ALA A 65 -14.79 7.77 -3.71
C ALA A 65 -14.15 7.67 -5.10
N LYS A 66 -14.95 7.54 -6.17
CA LYS A 66 -14.44 7.58 -7.55
C LYS A 66 -13.78 8.92 -7.88
N ALA A 67 -14.38 10.04 -7.48
CA ALA A 67 -13.79 11.36 -7.68
C ALA A 67 -12.41 11.48 -7.02
N GLN A 68 -12.21 10.91 -5.83
CA GLN A 68 -10.88 10.83 -5.21
C GLN A 68 -9.92 9.93 -5.99
N PHE A 69 -10.39 8.79 -6.51
CA PHE A 69 -9.57 7.91 -7.33
C PHE A 69 -9.12 8.58 -8.63
N ASP A 70 -9.99 9.39 -9.24
CA ASP A 70 -9.70 10.15 -10.47
C ASP A 70 -8.55 11.14 -10.25
N LYS A 71 -8.44 11.80 -9.08
CA LYS A 71 -7.32 12.72 -8.76
C LYS A 71 -5.95 12.04 -8.84
N TYR A 72 -5.89 10.74 -8.56
CA TYR A 72 -4.66 9.95 -8.56
C TYR A 72 -4.53 9.02 -9.78
N ASN A 73 -5.39 9.18 -10.78
CA ASN A 73 -5.45 8.31 -11.97
C ASN A 73 -5.55 6.82 -11.60
N ILE A 74 -6.34 6.48 -10.59
CA ILE A 74 -6.56 5.10 -10.15
C ILE A 74 -7.80 4.54 -10.84
N PRO A 75 -7.67 3.49 -11.67
CA PRO A 75 -8.82 2.92 -12.34
C PRO A 75 -9.74 2.19 -11.35
N TYR A 76 -11.04 2.36 -11.52
CA TYR A 76 -12.10 1.57 -10.86
C TYR A 76 -12.93 0.77 -11.87
N SER A 77 -12.39 0.59 -13.08
CA SER A 77 -12.98 -0.24 -14.12
C SER A 77 -12.94 -1.74 -13.75
N PRO A 78 -13.65 -2.62 -14.48
CA PRO A 78 -13.67 -4.04 -14.18
C PRO A 78 -12.25 -4.65 -14.30
N ILE A 79 -11.79 -5.35 -13.25
CA ILE A 79 -10.46 -6.00 -13.23
C ILE A 79 -10.30 -6.91 -14.46
N PRO A 80 -9.21 -6.84 -15.26
CA PRO A 80 -9.04 -7.65 -16.46
C PRO A 80 -8.80 -9.14 -16.15
N LEU A 81 -9.12 -10.01 -17.12
CA LEU A 81 -9.00 -11.47 -16.97
C LEU A 81 -7.60 -12.01 -17.27
N ARG A 82 -6.92 -11.38 -18.23
CA ARG A 82 -5.69 -11.88 -18.85
C ARG A 82 -4.52 -12.13 -17.86
N PRO A 83 -4.25 -11.25 -16.87
CA PRO A 83 -3.17 -11.43 -15.88
C PRO A 83 -3.33 -12.68 -14.99
N LEU A 84 -4.55 -13.20 -14.90
CA LEU A 84 -4.99 -14.09 -13.81
C LEU A 84 -4.99 -15.57 -14.20
N ILE A 85 -5.09 -15.83 -15.50
CA ILE A 85 -5.25 -17.18 -16.08
C ILE A 85 -3.88 -17.76 -16.47
N GLU A 86 -2.94 -16.91 -16.91
CA GLU A 86 -1.69 -17.34 -17.56
C GLU A 86 -0.67 -18.02 -16.62
N ARG A 87 -0.81 -17.93 -15.29
CA ARG A 87 0.21 -18.45 -14.35
C ARG A 87 -0.13 -19.72 -13.58
N HIS A 88 -1.39 -19.94 -13.15
CA HIS A 88 -1.75 -21.19 -12.45
C HIS A 88 -3.21 -21.61 -12.63
N PHE A 89 -3.43 -22.80 -13.20
CA PHE A 89 -4.75 -23.40 -13.46
C PHE A 89 -5.65 -23.47 -12.21
N LYS A 90 -5.08 -23.63 -11.02
CA LYS A 90 -5.81 -23.66 -9.73
C LYS A 90 -6.56 -22.35 -9.44
N TYR A 91 -6.09 -21.21 -9.96
CA TYR A 91 -6.79 -19.94 -9.76
C TYR A 91 -7.96 -19.74 -10.71
N ILE A 92 -8.01 -20.44 -11.85
CA ILE A 92 -9.09 -20.32 -12.85
C ILE A 92 -10.45 -20.59 -12.21
N PHE A 93 -10.61 -21.71 -11.48
CA PHE A 93 -11.88 -22.03 -10.81
C PHE A 93 -12.28 -20.99 -9.75
N LYS A 94 -11.30 -20.46 -9.01
CA LYS A 94 -11.54 -19.41 -8.00
C LYS A 94 -12.02 -18.13 -8.68
N TYR A 95 -11.43 -17.76 -9.82
CA TYR A 95 -11.79 -16.56 -10.57
C TYR A 95 -13.12 -16.70 -11.31
N MET A 96 -13.39 -17.83 -11.97
CA MET A 96 -14.68 -18.08 -12.63
C MET A 96 -15.86 -17.91 -11.67
N ARG A 97 -15.70 -18.36 -10.40
CA ARG A 97 -16.74 -18.20 -9.38
C ARG A 97 -17.05 -16.74 -9.02
N HIS A 98 -16.10 -15.83 -9.19
CA HIS A 98 -16.25 -14.40 -8.89
C HIS A 98 -16.25 -13.52 -10.14
N PHE A 99 -16.41 -14.12 -11.32
CA PHE A 99 -16.33 -13.41 -12.61
C PHE A 99 -17.32 -12.25 -12.72
N HIS A 100 -18.53 -12.41 -12.18
CA HIS A 100 -19.54 -11.36 -12.19
C HIS A 100 -19.22 -10.19 -11.24
N ARG A 101 -18.21 -10.33 -10.37
CA ARG A 101 -17.80 -9.33 -9.37
C ARG A 101 -16.49 -8.62 -9.75
N ARG A 102 -16.15 -8.60 -11.03
CA ARG A 102 -14.99 -7.85 -11.56
C ARG A 102 -15.16 -6.34 -11.43
N CYS A 103 -16.40 -5.87 -11.52
CA CYS A 103 -16.77 -4.55 -11.05
C CYS A 103 -16.83 -4.62 -9.52
N LEU A 104 -15.92 -3.92 -8.85
CA LEU A 104 -15.87 -3.92 -7.40
C LEU A 104 -17.11 -3.22 -6.83
N ALA A 105 -17.62 -3.72 -5.71
CA ALA A 105 -18.77 -3.13 -5.04
C ALA A 105 -18.46 -1.72 -4.48
N TYR A 106 -17.18 -1.41 -4.29
CA TYR A 106 -16.67 -0.13 -3.84
C TYR A 106 -15.26 0.09 -4.45
N PRO A 107 -14.85 1.33 -4.79
CA PRO A 107 -13.50 1.60 -5.27
C PRO A 107 -12.46 1.16 -4.24
N LEU A 108 -11.52 0.30 -4.66
CA LEU A 108 -10.43 -0.20 -3.82
C LEU A 108 -9.11 -0.07 -4.55
N VAL A 109 -8.07 0.27 -3.80
CA VAL A 109 -6.68 0.27 -4.29
C VAL A 109 -5.82 -0.51 -3.30
N GLY A 110 -4.91 -1.31 -3.84
CA GLY A 110 -3.92 -2.01 -3.03
C GLY A 110 -2.72 -1.13 -2.74
N GLY A 111 -1.78 -1.61 -1.95
CA GLY A 111 -0.55 -0.86 -1.69
C GLY A 111 0.26 -1.48 -0.57
N TYR A 112 1.41 -0.87 -0.34
CA TYR A 112 2.39 -1.34 0.63
C TYR A 112 2.68 -0.21 1.63
N ALA A 113 2.59 -0.52 2.92
CA ALA A 113 2.44 0.48 3.97
C ALA A 113 3.25 0.15 5.24
N ASP A 114 4.54 -0.18 5.11
CA ASP A 114 5.41 -0.28 6.31
C ASP A 114 5.64 1.10 6.95
N ILE A 115 5.76 2.13 6.09
CA ILE A 115 5.89 3.52 6.46
C ILE A 115 4.85 4.31 5.68
N LEU A 116 4.24 5.25 6.37
CA LEU A 116 3.37 6.27 5.82
C LEU A 116 3.60 7.57 6.59
N VAL A 117 3.43 8.70 5.91
CA VAL A 117 3.47 10.03 6.53
C VAL A 117 2.11 10.68 6.31
N LEU A 118 1.52 11.21 7.38
CA LEU A 118 0.21 11.83 7.36
C LEU A 118 0.32 13.24 7.90
N THR A 119 -0.34 14.17 7.22
CA THR A 119 -0.56 15.51 7.74
C THR A 119 -1.56 15.46 8.89
N SER A 120 -1.46 16.40 9.83
CA SER A 120 -2.31 16.37 11.04
C SER A 120 -3.80 16.54 10.73
N ASP A 121 -4.14 17.31 9.70
CA ASP A 121 -5.51 17.63 9.29
C ASP A 121 -6.28 16.42 8.72
N MET A 122 -5.57 15.43 8.17
CA MET A 122 -6.19 14.24 7.58
C MET A 122 -6.30 13.05 8.55
N MET A 123 -5.63 13.11 9.71
CA MET A 123 -5.48 11.99 10.64
C MET A 123 -6.84 11.42 11.10
N ASP A 124 -7.77 12.29 11.48
CA ASP A 124 -9.10 11.88 11.94
C ASP A 124 -9.88 11.16 10.85
N LYS A 125 -9.86 11.70 9.62
CA LYS A 125 -10.54 11.12 8.46
C LYS A 125 -9.93 9.77 8.07
N PHE A 126 -8.59 9.70 8.03
CA PHE A 126 -7.86 8.48 7.73
C PHE A 126 -8.11 7.37 8.74
N THR A 127 -8.03 7.68 10.03
CA THR A 127 -8.25 6.69 11.11
C THR A 127 -9.70 6.20 11.14
N LEU A 128 -10.67 7.10 10.89
CA LEU A 128 -12.09 6.74 10.76
C LEU A 128 -12.31 5.73 9.62
N TYR A 129 -11.73 5.98 8.45
CA TYR A 129 -11.84 5.07 7.31
C TYR A 129 -11.12 3.74 7.55
N CYS A 130 -9.94 3.76 8.19
CA CYS A 130 -9.26 2.54 8.62
C CYS A 130 -10.14 1.72 9.57
N GLY A 131 -10.80 2.37 10.54
CA GLY A 131 -11.75 1.73 11.45
C GLY A 131 -12.94 1.11 10.72
N ALA A 132 -13.53 1.81 9.75
CA ALA A 132 -14.63 1.29 8.94
C ALA A 132 -14.21 0.08 8.09
N PHE A 133 -13.03 0.12 7.48
CA PHE A 133 -12.48 -1.01 6.73
C PHE A 133 -12.12 -2.19 7.64
N ALA A 134 -11.59 -1.93 8.84
CA ALA A 134 -11.33 -2.97 9.83
C ALA A 134 -12.63 -3.64 10.30
N ALA A 135 -13.68 -2.85 10.58
CA ALA A 135 -14.99 -3.37 10.98
C ALA A 135 -15.64 -4.25 9.90
N THR A 136 -15.31 -4.02 8.63
CA THR A 136 -15.76 -4.84 7.49
C THR A 136 -14.75 -5.91 7.07
N SER A 137 -13.73 -6.17 7.87
CA SER A 137 -12.70 -7.18 7.61
C SER A 137 -12.03 -7.03 6.23
N LEU A 138 -11.86 -5.80 5.74
CA LEU A 138 -11.07 -5.55 4.55
C LEU A 138 -9.60 -5.83 4.85
N PHE A 139 -8.94 -6.53 3.94
CA PHE A 139 -7.53 -6.85 4.11
C PHE A 139 -6.66 -5.59 4.14
N VAL A 140 -5.65 -5.56 5.02
CA VAL A 140 -4.90 -4.35 5.38
C VAL A 140 -4.19 -3.68 4.19
N GLU A 141 -3.65 -4.47 3.24
CA GLU A 141 -3.02 -3.95 2.02
C GLU A 141 -4.03 -3.33 1.04
N PHE A 142 -5.34 -3.43 1.30
CA PHE A 142 -6.37 -2.62 0.65
C PHE A 142 -6.89 -1.51 1.55
N ALA A 143 -7.11 -1.81 2.83
CA ALA A 143 -7.71 -0.89 3.79
C ALA A 143 -6.88 0.39 3.98
N ILE A 144 -5.58 0.27 4.23
CA ILE A 144 -4.71 1.43 4.48
C ILE A 144 -4.57 2.31 3.22
N PRO A 145 -4.21 1.76 2.04
CA PRO A 145 -4.05 2.59 0.84
C PRO A 145 -5.36 3.22 0.39
N THR A 146 -6.48 2.48 0.47
CA THR A 146 -7.79 3.03 0.12
C THR A 146 -8.21 4.12 1.11
N ALA A 147 -8.04 3.93 2.41
CA ALA A 147 -8.33 4.97 3.40
C ALA A 147 -7.50 6.23 3.15
N LEU A 148 -6.22 6.06 2.80
CA LEU A 148 -5.32 7.17 2.53
C LEU A 148 -5.77 7.98 1.30
N VAL A 149 -6.02 7.30 0.18
CA VAL A 149 -6.52 7.93 -1.06
C VAL A 149 -7.84 8.67 -0.85
N LEU A 150 -8.73 8.15 0.01
CA LEU A 150 -9.99 8.82 0.31
C LEU A 150 -9.83 10.03 1.25
N SER A 151 -8.73 10.10 1.99
CA SER A 151 -8.55 11.07 3.07
C SER A 151 -7.79 12.33 2.65
N THR A 152 -6.92 12.25 1.65
CA THR A 152 -6.10 13.38 1.18
C THR A 152 -6.26 13.68 -0.29
N ASP A 153 -5.83 14.88 -0.65
CA ASP A 153 -5.69 15.36 -2.03
C ASP A 153 -4.21 15.50 -2.45
N LYS A 154 -3.27 15.32 -1.52
CA LYS A 154 -1.82 15.45 -1.73
C LYS A 154 -1.13 14.19 -1.22
N LEU A 155 -0.93 13.23 -2.12
CA LEU A 155 -0.30 11.95 -1.83
C LEU A 155 0.93 11.77 -2.73
N LYS A 156 2.06 11.45 -2.12
CA LYS A 156 3.32 11.11 -2.77
C LYS A 156 3.65 9.64 -2.60
N PHE A 157 4.41 9.13 -3.57
CA PHE A 157 4.93 7.78 -3.57
C PHE A 157 6.45 7.79 -3.52
N THR A 158 7.06 6.62 -3.34
CA THR A 158 8.53 6.49 -3.31
C THR A 158 9.18 7.04 -4.58
N THR A 159 8.49 6.97 -5.72
CA THR A 159 8.97 7.53 -7.00
C THR A 159 9.08 9.04 -7.01
N ASP A 160 8.41 9.74 -6.09
CA ASP A 160 8.39 11.19 -5.99
C ASP A 160 9.40 11.72 -4.95
N LEU A 161 10.00 10.84 -4.15
CA LEU A 161 10.90 11.19 -3.05
C LEU A 161 12.37 11.22 -3.48
N LYS A 162 13.20 11.92 -2.69
CA LYS A 162 14.67 11.88 -2.80
C LYS A 162 15.24 10.55 -2.31
N MET A 163 14.61 9.96 -1.29
CA MET A 163 15.00 8.70 -0.69
C MET A 163 14.19 7.54 -1.26
N LYS A 164 14.84 6.41 -1.47
CA LYS A 164 14.24 5.17 -1.98
C LYS A 164 13.75 4.29 -0.84
N SER A 165 12.67 3.55 -1.08
CA SER A 165 12.26 2.45 -0.20
C SER A 165 13.34 1.36 -0.21
N GLY A 166 13.72 0.84 0.95
CA GLY A 166 14.65 -0.30 1.07
C GLY A 166 13.93 -1.64 1.12
N VAL A 167 12.71 -1.72 0.60
CA VAL A 167 12.02 -2.99 0.35
C VAL A 167 12.81 -3.78 -0.69
N MET A 168 13.15 -5.03 -0.34
CA MET A 168 13.93 -5.92 -1.20
C MET A 168 13.18 -7.22 -1.41
N TRP A 169 13.19 -7.70 -2.65
CA TRP A 169 12.62 -8.98 -3.05
C TRP A 169 13.73 -9.96 -3.45
N PRO A 170 13.54 -11.27 -3.31
CA PRO A 170 14.48 -12.24 -3.86
C PRO A 170 14.69 -12.04 -5.37
N PRO A 171 15.93 -12.10 -5.88
CA PRO A 171 17.17 -12.47 -5.18
C PRO A 171 17.95 -11.30 -4.56
N GLN A 172 17.49 -10.05 -4.73
CA GLN A 172 18.22 -8.85 -4.31
C GLN A 172 18.46 -8.81 -2.80
N ASP A 173 17.51 -9.32 -2.01
CA ASP A 173 17.63 -9.40 -0.55
C ASP A 173 18.83 -10.25 -0.09
N LYS A 174 19.14 -11.34 -0.80
CA LYS A 174 20.32 -12.17 -0.51
C LYS A 174 21.63 -11.47 -0.83
N ILE A 175 21.72 -10.85 -2.01
CA ILE A 175 22.91 -10.10 -2.43
C ILE A 175 23.19 -8.97 -1.44
N PHE A 176 22.14 -8.26 -1.03
CA PHE A 176 22.26 -7.23 0.00
C PHE A 176 22.71 -7.79 1.35
N ALA A 177 22.18 -8.94 1.78
CA ALA A 177 22.60 -9.57 3.03
C ALA A 177 24.06 -10.04 3.02
N GLU A 178 24.51 -10.59 1.90
CA GLU A 178 25.90 -10.99 1.69
C GLU A 178 26.85 -9.78 1.70
N LYS A 179 26.45 -8.63 1.13
CA LYS A 179 27.25 -7.39 1.16
C LYS A 179 27.65 -6.98 2.59
N TYR A 180 26.78 -7.18 3.57
CA TYR A 180 27.03 -6.82 4.97
C TYR A 180 27.39 -8.04 5.84
N ASN A 181 27.67 -9.20 5.24
CA ASN A 181 27.93 -10.46 5.95
C ASN A 181 26.88 -10.79 7.03
N TYR A 182 25.60 -10.48 6.76
CA TYR A 182 24.51 -10.67 7.73
C TYR A 182 24.78 -9.98 9.08
N SER A 183 25.50 -8.85 9.10
CA SER A 183 25.82 -8.10 10.32
C SER A 183 25.06 -6.78 10.37
N LEU A 184 24.32 -6.57 11.46
CA LEU A 184 23.56 -5.35 11.66
C LEU A 184 24.49 -4.15 11.92
N SER A 185 25.54 -4.34 12.71
CA SER A 185 26.52 -3.28 12.99
C SER A 185 27.14 -2.75 11.69
N LYS A 186 27.52 -3.66 10.78
CA LYS A 186 28.08 -3.26 9.47
C LYS A 186 27.08 -2.47 8.62
N LEU A 187 25.80 -2.82 8.67
CA LEU A 187 24.75 -2.08 7.98
C LEU A 187 24.58 -0.68 8.57
N VAL A 188 24.56 -0.55 9.89
CA VAL A 188 24.39 0.75 10.57
C VAL A 188 25.59 1.66 10.32
N GLU A 189 26.82 1.12 10.38
CA GLU A 189 28.05 1.87 10.10
C GLU A 189 28.15 2.33 8.63
N ASN A 190 27.51 1.61 7.71
CA ASN A 190 27.59 1.87 6.26
C ASN A 190 26.19 2.01 5.65
N TYR A 191 25.28 2.69 6.36
CA TYR A 191 23.89 2.82 5.95
C TYR A 191 23.79 3.62 4.64
N PRO A 192 23.11 3.13 3.59
CA PRO A 192 22.97 3.86 2.33
C PRO A 192 22.22 5.19 2.52
N GLN A 193 22.86 6.30 2.14
CA GLN A 193 22.29 7.64 2.36
C GLN A 193 20.97 7.86 1.63
N ASP A 194 20.78 7.24 0.47
CA ASP A 194 19.57 7.39 -0.36
C ASP A 194 18.46 6.39 -0.01
N THR A 195 18.58 5.59 1.06
CA THR A 195 17.56 4.62 1.44
C THR A 195 16.80 5.08 2.68
N LEU A 196 15.48 5.09 2.64
CA LEU A 196 14.60 5.54 3.72
C LEU A 196 14.60 4.57 4.90
N TYR A 197 14.43 3.27 4.64
CA TYR A 197 14.33 2.25 5.67
C TYR A 197 14.61 0.85 5.13
N PHE A 198 14.88 -0.11 6.02
CA PHE A 198 14.88 -1.55 5.70
C PHE A 198 13.82 -2.32 6.50
N HIS A 199 13.08 -3.20 5.79
CA HIS A 199 12.02 -4.01 6.37
C HIS A 199 12.57 -5.05 7.38
N PRO A 200 11.99 -5.17 8.60
CA PRO A 200 12.53 -6.00 9.69
C PRO A 200 12.65 -7.49 9.36
N VAL A 201 11.67 -8.08 8.66
CA VAL A 201 11.71 -9.53 8.33
C VAL A 201 12.95 -9.91 7.52
N LYS A 202 13.47 -9.01 6.69
CA LYS A 202 14.70 -9.26 5.90
C LYS A 202 15.96 -9.26 6.74
N LEU A 203 15.93 -8.57 7.88
CA LEU A 203 17.03 -8.44 8.83
C LEU A 203 16.94 -9.45 9.98
N SER A 204 15.85 -10.21 10.09
CA SER A 204 15.59 -11.14 11.22
C SER A 204 16.64 -12.24 11.40
N LYS A 205 17.45 -12.51 10.37
CA LYS A 205 18.53 -13.52 10.40
C LYS A 205 19.92 -12.94 10.65
N TRP A 206 20.01 -11.62 10.82
CA TRP A 206 21.27 -10.90 10.93
C TRP A 206 21.70 -10.82 12.40
N LYS A 207 23.01 -10.78 12.64
CA LYS A 207 23.62 -10.72 13.97
C LYS A 207 24.15 -9.33 14.30
#